data_AF-A0A661MB47-F1
#
_entry.id   AF-A0A661MB47-F1
#
_cell.length_a   1.000
_cell.length_b   1.000
_cell.length_c   1.000
_cell.angle_alpha   90.00
_cell.angle_beta   90.00
_cell.angle_gamma   90.00
#
_symmetry.space_group_name_H-M   'P 1'
#
loop_
_entity.id
_entity.type
_entity.pdbx_description
1 polymer ?
#
loop_
_entity_poly.entity_id
_entity_poly.type
_entity_poly.pdbx_seq_one_letter_code
_entity_poly.pdbx_strand_id
1 'polypeptide(L)'
;MARARQLMAIVVAITVAALFCLMPTQARAEKPIVLGCPLSTAFLYGWDAERGIRLAVEEINAAGGVKVGGVKRPFKVELMDTRDLEPGVPVSEALLVVEKLILEKGADFLLGGPVRSEAALAPMSLLSKYKKICIVSTGVLSPKYSAMVAKNYDKYKYCFRIHGEAKWLVGEI
;
A
#
# COMPACT_ATOMS: atom_id res chain seq x y z
N MET A 1 39.45 53.96 -5.32
CA MET A 1 38.62 53.26 -4.30
C MET A 1 37.22 52.88 -4.79
N ALA A 2 36.48 53.75 -5.51
CA ALA A 2 35.11 53.45 -5.97
C ALA A 2 35.02 52.26 -6.95
N ARG A 3 35.90 52.16 -7.96
CA ARG A 3 35.92 51.04 -8.93
C ARG A 3 36.19 49.67 -8.30
N ALA A 4 37.06 49.60 -7.29
CA ALA A 4 37.35 48.35 -6.58
C ALA A 4 36.15 47.87 -5.75
N ARG A 5 35.39 48.79 -5.14
CA ARG A 5 34.14 48.48 -4.44
C ARG A 5 33.04 47.99 -5.40
N GLN A 6 32.95 48.57 -6.60
CA GLN A 6 32.01 48.13 -7.64
C GLN A 6 32.35 46.73 -8.17
N LEU A 7 33.62 46.44 -8.46
CA LEU A 7 34.08 45.12 -8.88
C LEU A 7 33.81 44.06 -7.79
N MET A 8 34.08 44.38 -6.53
CA MET A 8 33.80 43.48 -5.40
C MET A 8 32.31 43.20 -5.26
N ALA A 9 31.44 44.21 -5.43
CA ALA A 9 30.00 44.03 -5.38
C ALA A 9 29.47 43.15 -6.52
N ILE A 10 30.02 43.28 -7.73
CA ILE A 10 29.66 42.44 -8.88
C ILE A 10 30.08 40.99 -8.65
N VAL A 11 31.29 40.76 -8.15
CA VAL A 11 31.77 39.40 -7.84
C VAL A 11 30.87 38.75 -6.80
N VAL A 12 30.56 39.45 -5.70
CA VAL A 12 29.66 38.93 -4.65
C VAL A 12 28.26 38.64 -5.19
N ALA A 13 27.72 39.50 -6.05
CA ALA A 13 26.41 39.27 -6.67
C ALA A 13 26.40 38.01 -7.56
N ILE A 14 27.48 37.78 -8.32
CA ILE A 14 27.62 36.59 -9.17
C ILE A 14 27.79 35.32 -8.32
N THR A 15 28.58 35.37 -7.23
CA THR A 15 28.70 34.21 -6.33
C THR A 15 27.38 33.87 -5.66
N VAL A 16 26.63 34.88 -5.20
CA VAL A 16 25.30 34.67 -4.59
C VAL A 16 24.31 34.09 -5.61
N ALA A 17 24.29 34.59 -6.84
CA ALA A 17 23.45 34.05 -7.91
C ALA A 17 23.81 32.60 -8.26
N ALA A 18 25.10 32.27 -8.34
CA ALA A 18 25.57 30.91 -8.58
C ALA A 18 25.19 29.94 -7.44
N LEU A 19 25.26 30.40 -6.19
CA LEU A 19 24.81 29.65 -5.00
C LEU A 19 23.29 29.38 -5.02
N PHE A 20 22.49 30.31 -5.56
CA PHE A 20 21.03 30.10 -5.75
C PHE A 20 20.71 29.11 -6.87
N CYS A 21 21.51 29.06 -7.94
CA CYS A 21 21.35 28.06 -9.02
C CYS A 21 21.80 26.64 -8.61
N LEU A 22 22.63 26.52 -7.58
CA LEU A 22 23.08 25.25 -7.02
C LEU A 22 22.17 24.72 -5.90
N MET A 23 21.12 25.47 -5.52
CA MET A 23 20.13 24.95 -4.59
C MET A 23 19.39 23.79 -5.27
N PRO A 24 19.41 22.58 -4.69
CA PRO A 24 18.61 21.49 -5.23
C PRO A 24 17.16 21.97 -5.23
N THR A 25 16.54 22.02 -6.41
CA THR A 25 15.10 22.17 -6.52
C THR A 25 14.51 21.11 -5.61
N GLN A 26 13.82 21.50 -4.53
CA GLN A 26 13.12 20.56 -3.68
C GLN A 26 12.16 19.81 -4.60
N ALA A 27 12.55 18.60 -5.00
CA ALA A 27 11.69 17.70 -5.74
C ALA A 27 10.52 17.45 -4.79
N ARG A 28 9.39 18.09 -5.09
CA ARG A 28 8.18 17.92 -4.30
C ARG A 28 7.86 16.44 -4.39
N ALA A 29 8.07 15.71 -3.30
CA ALA A 29 7.86 14.27 -3.28
C ALA A 29 6.43 14.04 -3.76
N GLU A 30 6.30 13.33 -4.89
CA GLU A 30 5.00 13.09 -5.49
C GLU A 30 4.11 12.36 -4.48
N LYS A 31 2.81 12.68 -4.50
CA LYS A 31 1.86 12.12 -3.52
C LYS A 31 2.03 10.59 -3.51
N PRO A 32 2.29 9.94 -2.37
CA PRO A 32 2.47 8.50 -2.35
C PRO A 32 1.18 7.77 -2.74
N ILE A 33 1.32 6.54 -3.23
CA ILE A 33 0.22 5.58 -3.34
C ILE A 33 0.16 4.81 -2.01
N VAL A 34 -0.97 4.89 -1.32
CA VAL A 34 -1.13 4.32 0.02
C VAL A 34 -1.60 2.86 -0.09
N LEU A 35 -0.78 1.95 0.43
CA LEU A 35 -1.07 0.52 0.57
C LEU A 35 -1.57 0.26 2.00
N GLY A 36 -2.87 0.05 2.15
CA GLY A 36 -3.46 -0.36 3.41
C GLY A 36 -3.26 -1.86 3.62
N CYS A 37 -2.65 -2.25 4.75
CA CYS A 37 -2.26 -3.63 5.04
C CYS A 37 -3.00 -4.14 6.28
N PRO A 38 -4.20 -4.73 6.13
CA PRO A 38 -4.93 -5.37 7.21
C PRO A 38 -4.33 -6.77 7.47
N LEU A 39 -3.47 -6.90 8.47
CA LEU A 39 -2.71 -8.12 8.76
C LEU A 39 -2.88 -8.51 10.22
N SER A 40 -2.76 -9.79 10.58
CA SER A 40 -2.75 -10.22 12.00
C SER A 40 -1.30 -10.37 12.48
N THR A 41 -0.71 -9.26 12.95
CA THR A 41 0.75 -9.11 13.10
C THR A 41 1.35 -9.94 14.25
N ALA A 42 0.52 -10.48 15.15
CA ALA A 42 0.96 -11.43 16.18
C ALA A 42 1.29 -12.83 15.63
N PHE A 43 0.95 -13.15 14.38
CA PHE A 43 1.05 -14.50 13.80
C PHE A 43 1.86 -14.53 12.50
N LEU A 44 2.38 -15.72 12.16
CA LEU A 44 3.25 -15.97 11.00
C LEU A 44 2.73 -15.29 9.73
N TYR A 45 1.50 -15.59 9.34
CA TYR A 45 0.87 -15.07 8.14
C TYR A 45 0.74 -13.53 8.10
N GLY A 46 0.80 -12.85 9.25
CA GLY A 46 0.76 -11.40 9.32
C GLY A 46 2.15 -10.77 9.34
N TRP A 47 3.03 -11.19 10.25
CA TRP A 47 4.36 -10.56 10.36
C TRP A 47 5.29 -10.91 9.21
N ASP A 48 5.18 -12.09 8.57
CA ASP A 48 5.98 -12.39 7.38
C ASP A 48 5.51 -11.52 6.21
N ALA A 49 4.20 -11.47 5.98
CA ALA A 49 3.61 -10.67 4.91
C ALA A 49 3.94 -9.18 5.09
N GLU A 50 3.90 -8.65 6.31
CA GLU A 50 4.34 -7.28 6.60
C GLU A 50 5.79 -7.05 6.15
N ARG A 51 6.71 -7.93 6.55
CA ARG A 51 8.14 -7.78 6.21
C ARG A 51 8.36 -7.86 4.71
N GLY A 52 7.70 -8.80 4.02
CA GLY A 52 7.78 -8.91 2.56
C GLY A 52 7.25 -7.66 1.85
N ILE A 53 6.11 -7.13 2.29
CA ILE A 53 5.55 -5.89 1.74
C ILE A 53 6.50 -4.71 1.95
N ARG A 54 7.06 -4.56 3.16
CA ARG A 54 7.99 -3.47 3.48
C ARG A 54 9.27 -3.55 2.65
N LEU A 55 9.88 -4.73 2.55
CA LEU A 55 11.07 -4.95 1.74
C LEU A 55 10.82 -4.57 0.28
N ALA A 56 9.73 -5.07 -0.31
CA ALA A 56 9.39 -4.75 -1.70
C ALA A 56 9.14 -3.24 -1.89
N VAL A 57 8.46 -2.58 -0.94
CA VAL A 57 8.22 -1.13 -1.00
C VAL A 57 9.54 -0.35 -0.87
N GLU A 58 10.45 -0.78 -0.01
CA GLU A 58 11.77 -0.16 0.14
C GLU A 58 12.57 -0.25 -1.16
N GLU A 59 12.65 -1.43 -1.78
CA GLU A 59 13.35 -1.63 -3.06
C GLU A 59 12.71 -0.81 -4.20
N ILE A 60 11.38 -0.83 -4.32
CA ILE A 60 10.65 -0.07 -5.34
C ILE A 60 10.87 1.44 -5.14
N ASN A 61 10.78 1.93 -3.91
CA ASN A 61 10.96 3.34 -3.61
C ASN A 61 12.42 3.78 -3.83
N ALA A 62 13.40 2.94 -3.48
CA ALA A 62 14.81 3.19 -3.77
C ALA A 62 15.09 3.28 -5.29
N ALA A 63 14.35 2.51 -6.11
CA ALA A 63 14.35 2.61 -7.56
C ALA A 63 13.52 3.81 -8.12
N GLY A 64 13.16 4.76 -7.25
CA GLY A 64 12.41 5.97 -7.60
C GLY A 64 10.89 5.78 -7.64
N GLY A 65 10.35 4.66 -7.19
CA GLY A 65 8.91 4.39 -7.12
C GLY A 65 8.30 3.85 -8.42
N VAL A 66 6.98 3.70 -8.43
CA VAL A 66 6.20 3.17 -9.55
C VAL A 66 5.88 4.26 -10.57
N LYS A 67 5.97 3.94 -11.87
CA LYS A 67 5.65 4.87 -12.96
C LYS A 67 4.15 4.82 -13.26
N VAL A 68 3.43 5.90 -13.02
CA VAL A 68 1.99 6.05 -13.27
C VAL A 68 1.78 7.28 -14.15
N GLY A 69 1.27 7.08 -15.37
CA GLY A 69 0.99 8.19 -16.29
C GLY A 69 2.22 9.04 -16.63
N GLY A 70 3.42 8.43 -16.66
CA GLY A 70 4.68 9.15 -16.91
C GLY A 70 5.37 9.69 -15.66
N VAL A 71 4.68 9.76 -14.52
CA VAL A 71 5.19 10.28 -13.25
C VAL A 71 5.59 9.14 -12.32
N LYS A 72 6.72 9.29 -11.63
CA LYS A 72 7.20 8.35 -10.62
C LYS A 72 6.57 8.69 -9.26
N ARG A 73 5.91 7.72 -8.62
CA ARG A 73 5.25 7.88 -7.32
C ARG A 73 5.75 6.83 -6.33
N PRO A 74 6.10 7.20 -5.09
CA PRO A 74 6.47 6.23 -4.08
C PRO A 74 5.24 5.49 -3.53
N PHE A 75 5.45 4.30 -2.99
CA PHE A 75 4.47 3.63 -2.13
C PHE A 75 4.62 4.06 -0.68
N LYS A 76 3.51 4.10 0.05
CA LYS A 76 3.46 4.27 1.51
C LYS A 76 2.67 3.12 2.11
N VAL A 77 3.23 2.43 3.09
CA VAL A 77 2.55 1.33 3.80
C VAL A 77 1.81 1.89 5.02
N GLU A 78 0.51 1.64 5.10
CA GLU A 78 -0.32 1.89 6.27
C GLU A 78 -0.82 0.54 6.78
N LEU A 79 -0.18 0.03 7.83
CA LEU A 79 -0.52 -1.26 8.42
C LEU A 79 -1.46 -1.08 9.61
N MET A 80 -2.46 -1.96 9.72
CA MET A 80 -3.30 -2.05 10.90
C MET A 80 -3.54 -3.51 11.27
N ASP A 81 -3.38 -3.81 12.56
CA ASP A 81 -3.57 -5.15 13.08
C ASP A 81 -5.05 -5.52 13.11
N THR A 82 -5.41 -6.58 12.38
CA THR A 82 -6.77 -7.13 12.30
C THR A 82 -7.08 -8.07 13.44
N ARG A 83 -6.05 -8.64 14.09
CA ARG A 83 -6.17 -9.66 15.14
C ARG A 83 -6.98 -10.88 14.70
N ASP A 84 -7.14 -11.06 13.39
CA ASP A 84 -8.01 -12.07 12.81
C ASP A 84 -7.39 -13.47 12.81
N LEU A 85 -6.26 -13.69 13.48
CA LEU A 85 -5.81 -15.05 13.83
C LEU A 85 -5.89 -15.33 15.33
N GLU A 86 -6.27 -14.34 16.13
CA GLU A 86 -6.47 -14.54 17.56
C GLU A 86 -7.76 -15.32 17.83
N PRO A 87 -7.70 -16.32 18.74
CA PRO A 87 -8.90 -17.04 19.18
C PRO A 87 -9.94 -16.09 19.78
N GLY A 88 -11.20 -16.27 19.38
CA GLY A 88 -12.33 -15.51 19.94
C GLY A 88 -12.49 -14.08 19.40
N VAL A 89 -11.54 -13.55 18.61
CA VAL A 89 -11.71 -12.24 17.97
C VAL A 89 -12.76 -12.32 16.85
N PRO A 90 -13.85 -11.52 16.93
CA PRO A 90 -14.93 -11.58 15.97
C PRO A 90 -14.53 -10.98 14.62
N VAL A 91 -15.15 -11.49 13.55
CA VAL A 91 -14.94 -11.02 12.17
C VAL A 91 -15.21 -9.52 11.99
N SER A 92 -16.09 -8.94 12.79
CA SER A 92 -16.40 -7.50 12.77
C SER A 92 -15.19 -6.61 13.07
N GLU A 93 -14.23 -7.08 13.87
CA GLU A 93 -13.01 -6.32 14.19
C GLU A 93 -12.12 -6.19 12.94
N ALA A 94 -11.91 -7.29 12.21
CA ALA A 94 -11.17 -7.27 10.95
C ALA A 94 -11.86 -6.39 9.89
N LEU A 95 -13.20 -6.45 9.81
CA LEU A 95 -13.99 -5.57 8.94
C LEU A 95 -13.79 -4.09 9.28
N LEU A 96 -13.83 -3.74 10.57
CA LEU A 96 -13.63 -2.38 11.04
C LEU A 96 -12.22 -1.87 10.70
N VAL A 97 -11.20 -2.72 10.84
CA VAL A 97 -9.82 -2.37 10.47
C VAL A 97 -9.71 -2.06 8.98
N VAL A 98 -10.34 -2.86 8.12
CA VAL A 98 -10.41 -2.58 6.68
C VAL A 98 -11.12 -1.24 6.40
N GLU A 99 -12.22 -0.96 7.09
CA GLU A 99 -12.94 0.31 6.95
C GLU A 99 -12.08 1.51 7.36
N LYS A 100 -11.34 1.41 8.48
CA LYS A 100 -10.42 2.45 8.94
C LYS A 100 -9.26 2.69 7.98
N LEU A 101 -8.68 1.62 7.41
CA LEU A 101 -7.64 1.76 6.38
C LEU A 101 -8.17 2.54 5.16
N ILE A 102 -9.42 2.29 4.76
CA ILE A 102 -10.04 2.98 3.62
C ILE A 102 -10.35 4.44 3.97
N LEU A 103 -11.03 4.68 5.09
CA LEU A 103 -11.62 5.98 5.41
C LEU A 103 -10.67 6.92 6.16
N GLU A 104 -9.90 6.40 7.12
CA GLU A 104 -9.03 7.20 7.98
C GLU A 104 -7.61 7.29 7.42
N LYS A 105 -7.07 6.17 6.91
CA LYS A 105 -5.71 6.13 6.34
C LYS A 105 -5.65 6.50 4.87
N GLY A 106 -6.81 6.57 4.21
CA GLY A 106 -6.89 6.94 2.80
C GLY A 106 -6.21 5.92 1.88
N ALA A 107 -6.32 4.63 2.19
CA ALA A 107 -5.74 3.57 1.35
C ALA A 107 -6.24 3.67 -0.10
N ASP A 108 -5.29 3.69 -1.04
CA ASP A 108 -5.57 3.62 -2.47
C ASP A 108 -5.84 2.17 -2.87
N PHE A 109 -5.03 1.24 -2.32
CA PHE A 109 -5.15 -0.20 -2.48
C PHE A 109 -5.06 -0.89 -1.13
N LEU A 110 -5.68 -2.06 -1.01
CA LEU A 110 -5.47 -2.96 0.11
C LEU A 110 -4.62 -4.15 -0.34
N LEU A 111 -3.67 -4.55 0.50
CA LEU A 111 -2.71 -5.61 0.21
C LEU A 111 -2.46 -6.43 1.49
N GLY A 112 -2.41 -7.76 1.38
CA GLY A 112 -2.20 -8.62 2.54
C GLY A 112 -3.44 -9.44 2.88
N GLY A 113 -4.03 -9.19 4.05
CA GLY A 113 -5.18 -9.92 4.56
C GLY A 113 -6.53 -9.20 4.33
N PRO A 114 -7.54 -9.42 5.20
CA PRO A 114 -7.48 -10.26 6.41
C PRO A 114 -7.11 -11.72 6.11
N VAL A 115 -6.50 -12.42 7.06
CA VAL A 115 -5.88 -13.74 6.84
C VAL A 115 -6.89 -14.88 6.91
N ARG A 116 -7.79 -14.90 7.88
CA ARG A 116 -8.85 -15.90 7.99
C ARG A 116 -9.84 -15.74 6.84
N SER A 117 -10.27 -16.86 6.27
CA SER A 117 -11.13 -16.83 5.07
C SER A 117 -12.45 -16.11 5.33
N GLU A 118 -13.09 -16.35 6.47
CA GLU A 118 -14.32 -15.68 6.86
C GLU A 118 -14.12 -14.18 7.15
N ALA A 119 -12.95 -13.79 7.67
CA ALA A 119 -12.59 -12.40 7.90
C ALA A 119 -12.35 -11.65 6.58
N ALA A 120 -11.77 -12.30 5.58
CA ALA A 120 -11.57 -11.73 4.24
C ALA A 120 -12.85 -11.67 3.39
N LEU A 121 -13.81 -12.57 3.62
CA LEU A 121 -15.11 -12.56 2.94
C LEU A 121 -15.99 -11.39 3.41
N ALA A 122 -15.91 -11.02 4.68
CA ALA A 122 -16.73 -9.95 5.27
C ALA A 122 -16.59 -8.58 4.58
N PRO A 123 -15.38 -8.05 4.32
CA PRO A 123 -15.22 -6.74 3.70
C PRO A 123 -15.55 -6.71 2.21
N MET A 124 -15.81 -7.83 1.53
CA MET A 124 -16.00 -7.83 0.07
C MET A 124 -17.07 -6.82 -0.40
N SER A 125 -18.20 -6.71 0.30
CA SER A 125 -19.24 -5.72 -0.04
C SER A 125 -18.81 -4.27 0.28
N LEU A 126 -17.99 -4.09 1.32
CA LEU A 126 -17.41 -2.80 1.68
C LEU A 126 -16.42 -2.32 0.61
N LEU A 127 -15.58 -3.23 0.10
CA LEU A 127 -14.66 -2.98 -1.00
C LEU A 127 -15.41 -2.54 -2.26
N SER A 128 -16.54 -3.18 -2.57
CA SER A 128 -17.42 -2.77 -3.67
C SER A 128 -18.00 -1.37 -3.47
N LYS A 129 -18.48 -1.06 -2.25
CA LYS A 129 -19.06 0.24 -1.90
C LYS A 129 -18.04 1.38 -2.11
N TYR A 130 -16.80 1.19 -1.67
CA TYR A 130 -15.74 2.20 -1.81
C TYR A 130 -14.90 2.06 -3.08
N LYS A 131 -15.23 1.08 -3.95
CA LYS A 131 -14.47 0.74 -5.18
C LYS A 131 -12.98 0.53 -4.91
N LYS A 132 -12.65 -0.12 -3.80
CA LYS A 132 -11.28 -0.32 -3.34
C LYS A 132 -10.76 -1.67 -3.78
N ILE A 133 -9.70 -1.63 -4.59
CA ILE A 133 -8.98 -2.81 -5.01
C ILE A 133 -8.27 -3.41 -3.79
N CYS A 134 -8.58 -4.67 -3.51
CA CYS A 134 -7.97 -5.46 -2.46
C CYS A 134 -7.34 -6.70 -3.08
N ILE A 135 -6.07 -6.93 -2.76
CA ILE A 135 -5.30 -8.08 -3.22
C ILE A 135 -4.93 -8.88 -1.98
N VAL A 136 -5.60 -10.01 -1.77
CA VAL A 136 -5.22 -10.92 -0.70
C VAL A 136 -3.96 -11.69 -1.11
N SER A 137 -2.91 -11.55 -0.31
CA SER A 137 -1.59 -12.12 -0.58
C SER A 137 -1.12 -13.09 0.50
N THR A 138 -1.87 -13.25 1.59
CA THR A 138 -1.59 -14.18 2.68
C THR A 138 -2.89 -14.80 3.19
N GLY A 139 -2.87 -16.09 3.50
CA GLY A 139 -4.03 -16.83 4.01
C GLY A 139 -5.14 -17.08 2.99
N VAL A 140 -6.39 -16.85 3.40
CA VAL A 140 -7.62 -16.88 2.57
C VAL A 140 -7.73 -18.05 1.57
N LEU A 141 -7.62 -19.29 2.04
CA LEU A 141 -7.65 -20.46 1.15
C LEU A 141 -9.06 -20.93 0.74
N SER A 142 -10.13 -20.30 1.24
CA SER A 142 -11.50 -20.71 0.88
C SER A 142 -11.81 -20.50 -0.61
N PRO A 143 -12.33 -21.52 -1.31
CA PRO A 143 -12.83 -21.38 -2.69
C PRO A 143 -13.98 -20.39 -2.84
N LYS A 144 -14.66 -20.07 -1.73
CA LYS A 144 -15.82 -19.17 -1.71
C LYS A 144 -15.44 -17.76 -2.18
N TYR A 145 -14.21 -17.31 -1.93
CA TYR A 145 -13.76 -15.98 -2.32
C TYR A 145 -13.81 -15.80 -3.84
N SER A 146 -13.11 -16.68 -4.57
CA SER A 146 -13.09 -16.71 -6.04
C SER A 146 -14.48 -16.98 -6.62
N ALA A 147 -15.24 -17.91 -6.01
CA ALA A 147 -16.60 -18.23 -6.46
C ALA A 147 -17.57 -17.05 -6.33
N MET A 148 -17.48 -16.23 -5.27
CA MET A 148 -18.32 -15.04 -5.14
C MET A 148 -17.97 -13.97 -6.17
N VAL A 149 -16.68 -13.78 -6.47
CA VAL A 149 -16.23 -12.89 -7.55
C VAL A 149 -16.76 -13.38 -8.90
N ALA A 150 -16.61 -14.66 -9.23
CA ALA A 150 -17.10 -15.21 -10.49
C ALA A 150 -18.64 -15.08 -10.63
N LYS A 151 -19.38 -15.36 -9.55
CA LYS A 151 -20.85 -15.29 -9.56
C LYS A 151 -21.39 -13.86 -9.66
N ASN A 152 -20.72 -12.88 -9.05
CA ASN A 152 -21.18 -11.49 -8.98
C ASN A 152 -20.06 -10.53 -9.38
N TYR A 153 -19.52 -10.71 -10.59
CA TYR A 153 -18.31 -10.03 -11.03
C TYR A 153 -18.43 -8.51 -10.93
N ASP A 154 -19.49 -7.89 -11.44
CA ASP A 154 -19.64 -6.43 -11.40
C ASP A 154 -19.61 -5.84 -10.00
N LYS A 155 -20.11 -6.61 -9.02
CA LYS A 155 -20.09 -6.23 -7.61
C LYS A 155 -18.70 -6.42 -7.03
N TYR A 156 -18.07 -7.58 -7.22
CA TYR A 156 -16.84 -7.96 -6.51
C TYR A 156 -15.55 -7.87 -7.34
N LYS A 157 -15.56 -7.22 -8.50
CA LYS A 157 -14.40 -6.99 -9.40
C LYS A 157 -13.19 -6.27 -8.78
N TYR A 158 -13.30 -5.80 -7.55
CA TYR A 158 -12.22 -5.19 -6.80
C TYR A 158 -11.46 -6.18 -5.90
N CYS A 159 -11.91 -7.44 -5.83
CA CYS A 159 -11.36 -8.48 -4.96
C CYS A 159 -10.45 -9.42 -5.75
N PHE A 160 -9.16 -9.44 -5.42
CA PHE A 160 -8.14 -10.22 -6.10
C PHE A 160 -7.39 -11.10 -5.12
N ARG A 161 -6.75 -12.17 -5.61
CA ARG A 161 -5.80 -13.00 -4.87
C ARG A 161 -4.61 -13.36 -5.74
N ILE A 162 -3.46 -13.62 -5.10
CA ILE A 162 -2.22 -14.01 -5.80
C ILE A 162 -1.72 -15.42 -5.46
N HIS A 163 -2.47 -16.16 -4.65
CA HIS A 163 -2.16 -17.54 -4.25
C HIS A 163 -3.31 -18.48 -4.60
N GLY A 164 -3.05 -19.79 -4.52
CA GLY A 164 -4.04 -20.83 -4.76
C GLY A 164 -5.15 -20.90 -3.70
N GLU A 165 -6.17 -21.70 -3.97
CA GLU A 165 -7.23 -22.02 -3.02
C GLU A 165 -7.22 -23.51 -2.66
N ALA A 166 -7.88 -23.88 -1.56
CA ALA A 166 -7.84 -25.24 -1.02
C ALA A 166 -8.18 -26.34 -2.05
N LYS A 167 -9.04 -26.05 -3.03
CA LYS A 167 -9.38 -26.99 -4.11
C LYS A 167 -8.17 -27.38 -4.97
N TRP A 168 -7.28 -26.44 -5.23
CA TRP A 168 -6.10 -26.67 -6.06
C TRP A 168 -5.01 -27.37 -5.25
N LEU A 169 -4.81 -26.93 -4.01
CA LEU A 169 -3.79 -27.48 -3.11
C LEU A 169 -3.99 -28.97 -2.80
N VAL A 170 -5.24 -29.44 -2.72
CA VAL A 170 -5.54 -30.86 -2.50
C VAL A 170 -5.13 -31.73 -3.70
N GLY A 171 -5.06 -31.17 -4.91
CA GLY A 171 -4.63 -31.88 -6.11
C GLY A 171 -3.13 -31.81 -6.40
N GLU A 172 -2.37 -31.06 -5.59
CA GLU A 172 -0.92 -30.88 -5.73
C GLU A 172 -0.10 -31.78 -4.78
N ILE A 173 -0.79 -32.55 -3.91
CA ILE A 173 -0.23 -33.56 -3.01
C ILE A 173 -0.39 -34.94 -3.65
#